data_AF-A0A1G3G0C4-F1
#
_entry.id   AF-A0A1G3G0C4-F1
#
_cell.length_a   1.000
_cell.length_b   1.000
_cell.length_c   1.000
_cell.angle_alpha   90.00
_cell.angle_beta   90.00
_cell.angle_gamma   90.00
#
_symmetry.space_group_name_H-M   'P 1'
#
loop_
_entity.id
_entity.type
_entity.pdbx_description
1 polymer ?
#
loop_
_entity_poly.entity_id
_entity_poly.type
_entity_poly.pdbx_seq_one_letter_code
_entity_poly.pdbx_strand_id
1 'polypeptide(L)'
;MNTLPRIEGPHADGADPAGWCDATRAYLPQSTWTGLFPGGSATSAAKALLDMQMLLPGEEGRFTRRFSRAVPGRPRLYGINVDRVMVYKAG
;
A
#
# COMPACT_ATOMS: atom_id res chain seq x y z
N MET A 1 11.92 15.81 0.59
CA MET A 1 11.70 14.35 0.39
C MET A 1 10.48 13.97 1.20
N ASN A 2 9.34 13.69 0.57
CA ASN A 2 8.13 13.31 1.32
C ASN A 2 8.27 11.85 1.77
N THR A 3 8.60 11.67 3.05
CA THR A 3 8.53 10.38 3.74
C THR A 3 7.08 10.06 4.06
N LEU A 4 6.61 8.87 3.71
CA LEU A 4 5.28 8.41 4.11
C LEU A 4 5.15 8.42 5.65
N PRO A 5 4.02 8.87 6.21
CA PRO A 5 3.79 8.81 7.66
C PRO A 5 3.78 7.37 8.16
N ARG A 6 4.22 7.16 9.41
CA ARG A 6 4.16 5.84 10.06
C ARG A 6 2.71 5.46 10.38
N ILE A 7 2.32 4.22 10.12
CA ILE A 7 0.95 3.76 10.37
C ILE A 7 0.57 3.71 11.86
N GLU A 8 1.57 3.58 12.73
CA GLU A 8 1.43 3.51 14.20
C GLU A 8 1.51 4.89 14.88
N GLY A 9 1.78 5.96 14.12
CA GLY A 9 1.93 7.32 14.66
C GLY A 9 0.60 8.05 14.85
N PRO A 10 0.60 9.17 15.58
CA PRO A 10 -0.56 10.06 15.63
C PRO A 10 -0.83 10.61 14.22
N HIS A 11 -1.99 10.29 13.68
CA HIS A 11 -2.43 10.82 12.39
C HIS A 11 -3.06 12.19 12.62
N ALA A 12 -2.57 13.21 11.92
CA ALA A 12 -3.22 14.51 11.91
C ALA A 12 -4.63 14.35 11.30
N ASP A 13 -5.65 14.77 12.04
CA ASP A 13 -7.03 14.77 11.55
C ASP A 13 -7.12 15.63 10.27
N GLY A 14 -7.63 15.06 9.18
CA GLY A 14 -7.77 15.74 7.89
C GLY A 14 -6.58 15.65 6.91
N ALA A 15 -5.48 14.98 7.27
CA ALA A 15 -4.45 14.66 6.27
C ALA A 15 -4.90 13.48 5.40
N ASP A 16 -4.91 13.64 4.07
CA ASP A 16 -5.07 12.55 3.09
C ASP A 16 -3.69 12.19 2.52
N PRO A 17 -2.85 11.44 3.25
CA PRO A 17 -1.52 11.11 2.78
C PRO A 17 -1.60 10.18 1.58
N ALA A 18 -0.59 10.26 0.70
CA ALA A 18 -0.42 9.30 -0.39
C ALA A 18 -0.24 7.84 0.08
N GLY A 19 -0.14 7.61 1.39
CA GLY A 19 -0.06 6.30 2.01
C GLY A 19 0.56 6.36 3.39
N TRP A 20 0.82 5.19 3.95
CA TRP A 20 1.49 5.00 5.23
C TRP A 20 2.62 3.97 5.09
N CYS A 21 3.50 3.90 6.08
CA CYS A 21 4.50 2.84 6.15
C CYS A 21 4.69 2.28 7.56
N ASP A 22 5.27 1.09 7.63
CA ASP A 22 5.91 0.57 8.83
C ASP A 22 7.35 0.14 8.51
N ALA A 23 7.99 -0.65 9.39
CA ALA A 23 9.39 -1.06 9.23
C ALA A 23 9.65 -1.85 7.93
N THR A 24 8.66 -2.60 7.44
CA THR A 24 8.82 -3.55 6.32
C THR A 24 7.82 -3.33 5.19
N ARG A 25 6.84 -2.44 5.38
CA ARG A 25 5.69 -2.32 4.48
C ARG A 25 5.34 -0.88 4.16
N ALA A 26 4.78 -0.71 2.97
CA ALA A 26 4.10 0.51 2.56
C ALA A 26 2.62 0.21 2.29
N TYR A 27 1.75 1.15 2.58
CA TYR A 27 0.29 1.00 2.51
C TYR A 27 -0.28 2.12 1.67
N LEU A 28 -0.88 1.77 0.54
CA LEU A 28 -1.34 2.75 -0.44
C LEU A 28 -2.87 2.74 -0.54
N PRO A 29 -3.53 3.90 -0.45
CA PRO A 29 -4.94 4.02 -0.75
C PRO A 29 -5.20 3.78 -2.24
N GLN A 30 -6.45 3.47 -2.58
CA GLN A 30 -6.84 3.19 -3.96
C GLN A 30 -6.53 4.36 -4.90
N SER A 31 -6.76 5.61 -4.47
CA SER A 31 -6.44 6.83 -5.23
C SER A 31 -4.97 6.87 -5.64
N THR A 32 -4.05 6.69 -4.69
CA THR A 32 -2.62 6.64 -4.98
C THR A 32 -2.25 5.47 -5.87
N TRP A 33 -2.81 4.28 -5.60
CA TRP A 33 -2.55 3.10 -6.43
C TRP A 33 -2.93 3.34 -7.90
N THR A 34 -4.11 3.90 -8.14
CA THR A 34 -4.57 4.23 -9.50
C THR A 34 -3.76 5.33 -10.16
N GLY A 35 -3.22 6.27 -9.37
CA GLY A 35 -2.31 7.30 -9.87
C GLY A 35 -0.96 6.73 -10.33
N LEU A 36 -0.47 5.67 -9.66
CA LEU A 36 0.75 4.97 -10.05
C LEU A 36 0.55 4.09 -11.30
N PHE A 37 -0.66 3.53 -11.46
CA PHE A 37 -0.99 2.59 -12.54
C PHE A 37 -2.23 3.07 -13.33
N PRO A 38 -2.09 4.12 -14.16
CA PRO A 38 -3.21 4.66 -14.94
C PRO A 38 -3.67 3.69 -16.05
N GLY A 39 -4.88 3.91 -16.57
CA GLY A 39 -5.38 3.25 -17.78
C GLY A 39 -5.81 1.78 -17.61
N GLY A 40 -6.32 1.39 -16.44
CA GLY A 40 -6.79 0.01 -16.17
C GLY A 40 -5.68 -0.99 -15.84
N SER A 41 -4.42 -0.54 -15.82
CA SER A 41 -3.26 -1.36 -15.44
C SER A 41 -3.20 -1.66 -13.93
N ALA A 42 -3.93 -0.92 -13.09
CA ALA A 42 -3.95 -1.09 -11.64
C ALA A 42 -4.23 -2.51 -11.15
N THR A 43 -5.18 -3.22 -11.79
CA THR A 43 -5.52 -4.61 -11.43
C THR A 43 -4.42 -5.57 -11.89
N SER A 44 -3.93 -5.40 -13.12
CA SER A 44 -2.85 -6.23 -13.67
C SER A 44 -1.55 -6.06 -12.90
N ALA A 45 -1.22 -4.82 -12.51
CA ALA A 45 -0.08 -4.50 -11.66
C ALA A 45 -0.23 -5.13 -10.27
N ALA A 46 -1.42 -5.05 -9.66
CA ALA A 46 -1.66 -5.68 -8.37
C ALA A 46 -1.49 -7.19 -8.44
N LYS A 47 -2.00 -7.83 -9.50
CA LYS A 47 -1.82 -9.25 -9.73
C LYS A 47 -0.35 -9.63 -9.92
N ALA A 48 0.37 -8.94 -10.81
CA ALA A 48 1.78 -9.21 -11.07
C ALA A 48 2.64 -9.03 -9.80
N LEU A 49 2.40 -7.97 -9.04
CA LEU A 49 3.12 -7.72 -7.78
C LEU A 49 2.76 -8.74 -6.70
N LEU A 50 1.52 -9.26 -6.69
CA LEU A 50 1.12 -10.37 -5.82
C LEU A 50 1.85 -11.67 -6.21
N ASP A 51 1.90 -12.00 -7.49
CA ASP A 51 2.62 -13.18 -8.01
C ASP A 51 4.13 -13.10 -7.68
N MET A 52 4.71 -11.90 -7.71
CA MET A 52 6.10 -11.62 -7.31
C MET A 52 6.31 -11.53 -5.79
N GLN A 53 5.27 -11.73 -4.98
CA GLN A 53 5.31 -11.58 -3.51
C GLN A 53 5.68 -10.17 -3.02
N MET A 54 5.58 -9.16 -3.87
CA MET A 54 5.81 -7.75 -3.55
C MET A 54 4.55 -7.06 -3.03
N LEU A 55 3.37 -7.56 -3.41
CA LEU A 55 2.10 -7.18 -2.82
C LEU A 55 1.70 -8.21 -1.76
N LEU A 56 1.21 -7.74 -0.62
CA LEU A 56 0.62 -8.58 0.42
C LEU A 56 -0.76 -9.07 -0.04
N PRO A 57 -1.14 -10.32 0.28
CA PRO A 57 -2.47 -10.81 -0.02
C PRO A 57 -3.51 -9.97 0.75
N GLY A 58 -4.54 -9.52 0.02
CA GLY A 58 -5.67 -8.81 0.61
C GLY A 58 -6.68 -9.76 1.26
N GLU A 59 -7.91 -9.30 1.42
CA GLU A 59 -8.98 -10.06 2.07
C GLU A 59 -10.19 -10.24 1.16
N GLU A 60 -10.88 -11.38 1.30
CA GLU A 60 -12.15 -11.68 0.60
C GLU A 60 -12.01 -11.60 -0.93
N GLY A 61 -10.93 -12.19 -1.47
CA GLY A 61 -10.68 -12.21 -2.92
C GLY A 61 -10.24 -10.87 -3.52
N ARG A 62 -9.90 -9.87 -2.70
CA ARG A 62 -9.41 -8.56 -3.15
C ARG A 62 -7.90 -8.42 -2.94
N PHE A 63 -7.28 -7.50 -3.68
CA PHE A 63 -5.87 -7.11 -3.52
C PHE A 63 -5.62 -6.15 -2.34
N THR A 64 -6.69 -5.72 -1.67
CA THR A 64 -6.65 -4.76 -0.56
C THR A 64 -7.16 -5.39 0.73
N ARG A 65 -6.61 -4.95 1.86
CA ARG A 65 -6.99 -5.38 3.21
C ARG A 65 -7.47 -4.18 4.02
N ARG A 66 -8.42 -4.40 4.94
CA ARG A 66 -8.83 -3.37 5.90
C ARG A 66 -7.70 -3.18 6.93
N PHE A 67 -7.18 -1.97 7.04
CA PHE A 67 -6.06 -1.70 7.93
C PHE A 67 -6.48 -1.33 9.36
N SER A 68 -5.51 -1.44 10.28
CA SER A 68 -5.65 -1.32 11.74
C SER A 68 -6.48 -0.12 12.18
N ARG A 69 -7.05 -0.21 13.40
CA ARG A 69 -7.84 0.87 14.04
C ARG A 69 -7.10 2.20 14.15
N ALA A 70 -5.78 2.20 14.00
CA ALA A 70 -4.94 3.38 14.00
C ALA A 70 -5.22 4.32 12.81
N VAL A 71 -5.71 3.81 11.67
CA VAL A 71 -6.02 4.66 10.50
C VAL A 71 -7.47 5.15 10.56
N PRO A 72 -7.73 6.47 10.56
CA PRO A 72 -9.09 7.02 10.53
C PRO A 72 -9.91 6.46 9.35
N GLY A 73 -11.18 6.15 9.59
CA GLY A 73 -12.07 5.59 8.56
C GLY A 73 -11.82 4.13 8.16
N ARG A 74 -10.72 3.51 8.64
CA ARG A 74 -10.32 2.12 8.34
C ARG A 74 -10.42 1.78 6.85
N PRO A 75 -9.73 2.53 5.98
CA PRO A 75 -9.76 2.30 4.56
C PRO A 75 -9.20 0.93 4.21
N ARG A 76 -9.56 0.45 3.02
CA ARG A 76 -8.90 -0.70 2.40
C ARG A 76 -7.68 -0.21 1.65
N LEU A 77 -6.52 -0.78 1.97
CA LEU A 77 -5.23 -0.36 1.42
C LEU A 77 -4.55 -1.52 0.69
N TYR A 78 -3.77 -1.19 -0.33
CA TYR A 78 -2.78 -2.08 -0.92
C TYR A 78 -1.59 -2.16 0.01
N GLY A 79 -1.18 -3.37 0.41
CA GLY A 79 0.01 -3.57 1.23
C GLY A 79 1.18 -4.00 0.37
N ILE A 80 2.27 -3.24 0.39
CA ILE A 80 3.50 -3.53 -0.35
C ILE A 80 4.55 -4.03 0.62
N ASN A 81 5.21 -5.13 0.27
CA ASN A 81 6.35 -5.69 0.96
C ASN A 81 7.62 -4.99 0.47
N VAL A 82 8.13 -4.03 1.25
CA VAL A 82 9.26 -3.19 0.85
C VAL A 82 10.53 -4.00 0.75
N ASP A 83 10.76 -4.97 1.65
CA ASP A 83 11.92 -5.86 1.57
C ASP A 83 11.99 -6.60 0.23
N ARG A 84 10.87 -7.16 -0.22
CA ARG A 84 10.81 -7.86 -1.51
C ARG A 84 11.05 -6.94 -2.70
N VAL A 85 10.51 -5.72 -2.67
CA VAL A 85 10.75 -4.72 -3.71
C VAL A 85 12.23 -4.33 -3.76
N MET A 86 12.87 -4.14 -2.60
CA MET A 86 14.28 -3.76 -2.52
C MET A 86 15.21 -4.87 -3.01
N VAL A 87 14.91 -6.14 -2.68
CA VAL A 87 15.64 -7.30 -3.20
C VAL A 87 15.55 -7.36 -4.73
N TYR A 88 14.36 -7.18 -5.30
CA TYR A 88 14.19 -7.20 -6.76
C TYR A 88 14.91 -6.05 -7.46
N LYS A 89 14.92 -4.86 -6.87
CA LYS A 89 15.63 -3.70 -7.45
C LYS A 89 17.15 -3.88 -7.46
N ALA A 90 17.69 -4.69 -6.55
CA ALA A 90 19.12 -4.92 -6.42
C ALA A 90 19.67 -6.02 -7.36
N GLY A 91 18.78 -6.82 -7.96
CA GLY A 91 19.13 -7.84 -8.97
C GLY A 91 18.98 -7.34 -10.38
#